data_AF-A0A951K7Z3-F1
#
_entry.id   AF-A0A951K7Z3-F1
#
_cell.length_a   1.000
_cell.length_b   1.000
_cell.length_c   1.000
_cell.angle_alpha   90.00
_cell.angle_beta   90.00
_cell.angle_gamma   90.00
#
_symmetry.space_group_name_H-M   'P 1'
#
loop_
_entity.id
_entity.type
_entity.pdbx_description
1 polymer ?
#
loop_
_entity_poly.entity_id
_entity_poly.type
_entity_poly.pdbx_seq_one_letter_code
_entity_poly.pdbx_strand_id
1 'polypeptide(L)'
;MAAKRGYVLVASTVFLTVLMAFLGLATDVGYLQWQKIHAQIAADAAAQGAGLELLDGLSSSYIVAEGQNDASLNGFTQGVAQTTVTVNYPPLRGIEVGNASAVEVIVQRTVPTFFMALVGSPSATLTARAVTVLGNNGGAGCVFAMDPFAANAFKIAGSVTADFHCPIDVASSSSSALSVGGTGVLYDNANVGVVGGVNLAGGGSIENYSGQPITPIQISAPADPLSYIAAPSATGLPVQSMSPVTYSKTHPPAGNTLQPGVYCGGLTIGDTGGATFTMAKGVYYIAGGGFKANSQAIVTGTGVTIYNTSGHNSGVSGCNSSFQPFTINAQASVTLSAPTSGSLEGILIFQDRTINSPFTNTINGGASTLLNGSIYLLHGALSYSGSSGSGYQILVADTISITGNSAVNSDYSSLQDGSPIRNAAILTE
;
A
#
# COMPACT_ATOMS: atom_id res chain seq x y z
N MET A 1 -16.61 79.01 -27.36
CA MET A 1 -17.12 77.61 -27.27
C MET A 1 -16.30 76.58 -28.05
N ALA A 2 -15.56 76.94 -29.12
CA ALA A 2 -14.76 75.99 -29.91
C ALA A 2 -13.56 75.36 -29.16
N ALA A 3 -12.86 76.11 -28.30
CA ALA A 3 -11.68 75.62 -27.57
C ALA A 3 -11.99 74.47 -26.56
N LYS A 4 -13.21 74.44 -25.99
CA LYS A 4 -13.62 73.36 -25.07
C LYS A 4 -13.90 72.03 -25.78
N ARG A 5 -14.22 72.04 -27.07
CA ARG A 5 -14.51 70.81 -27.86
C ARG A 5 -13.22 70.10 -28.31
N GLY A 6 -12.13 70.83 -28.58
CA GLY A 6 -10.84 70.25 -28.97
C GLY A 6 -10.13 69.53 -27.82
N TYR A 7 -10.13 70.11 -26.61
CA TYR A 7 -9.55 69.48 -25.43
C TYR A 7 -10.24 68.17 -25.05
N VAL A 8 -11.57 68.13 -25.11
CA VAL A 8 -12.35 66.92 -24.79
C VAL A 8 -12.00 65.78 -25.76
N LEU A 9 -11.86 66.06 -27.07
CA LEU A 9 -11.47 65.04 -28.03
C LEU A 9 -10.08 64.46 -27.75
N VAL A 10 -9.09 65.31 -27.45
CA VAL A 10 -7.71 64.89 -27.15
C VAL A 10 -7.65 64.14 -25.82
N ALA A 11 -8.32 64.63 -24.77
CA ALA A 11 -8.36 63.95 -23.48
C ALA A 11 -9.08 62.59 -23.60
N SER A 12 -10.23 62.52 -24.27
CA SER A 12 -10.99 61.28 -24.45
C SER A 12 -10.23 60.23 -25.26
N THR A 13 -9.51 60.63 -26.30
CA THR A 13 -8.69 59.70 -27.10
C THR A 13 -7.53 59.14 -26.28
N VAL A 14 -6.83 59.99 -25.51
CA VAL A 14 -5.77 59.54 -24.61
C VAL A 14 -6.31 58.59 -23.54
N PHE A 15 -7.43 58.92 -22.88
CA PHE A 15 -8.04 58.02 -21.89
C PHE A 15 -8.49 56.70 -22.48
N LEU A 16 -9.08 56.69 -23.68
CA LEU A 16 -9.48 55.47 -24.38
C LEU A 16 -8.26 54.60 -24.68
N THR A 17 -7.15 55.18 -25.16
CA THR A 17 -5.91 54.42 -25.42
C THR A 17 -5.34 53.79 -24.16
N VAL A 18 -5.36 54.53 -23.03
CA VAL A 18 -4.90 54.00 -21.74
C VAL A 18 -5.80 52.86 -21.26
N LEU A 19 -7.13 52.99 -21.37
CA LEU A 19 -8.07 51.94 -21.00
C LEU A 19 -7.87 50.67 -21.85
N MET A 20 -7.67 50.82 -23.16
CA MET A 20 -7.39 49.69 -24.06
C MET A 20 -6.05 49.01 -23.72
N ALA A 21 -5.03 49.77 -23.32
CA ALA A 21 -3.76 49.20 -22.86
C ALA A 21 -3.93 48.37 -21.57
N PHE A 22 -4.72 48.85 -20.61
CA PHE A 22 -5.02 48.09 -19.39
C PHE A 22 -5.84 46.82 -19.67
N LEU A 23 -6.81 46.88 -20.59
CA LEU A 23 -7.56 45.69 -21.03
C LEU A 23 -6.64 44.66 -21.73
N GLY A 24 -5.73 45.14 -22.58
CA GLY A 24 -4.74 44.29 -23.23
C GLY A 24 -3.83 43.60 -22.22
N LEU A 25 -3.32 44.35 -21.23
CA LEU A 25 -2.51 43.81 -20.15
C LEU A 25 -3.27 42.77 -19.32
N ALA A 26 -4.53 43.07 -18.95
CA ALA A 26 -5.37 42.15 -18.18
C ALA A 26 -5.62 40.83 -18.94
N THR A 27 -5.81 40.91 -20.26
CA THR A 27 -6.01 39.74 -21.12
C THR A 27 -4.75 38.89 -21.20
N ASP A 28 -3.58 39.50 -21.41
CA ASP A 28 -2.30 38.77 -21.44
C ASP A 28 -1.97 38.13 -20.10
N VAL A 29 -2.13 38.86 -18.99
CA VAL A 29 -1.89 38.32 -17.64
C VAL A 29 -2.84 37.16 -17.35
N GLY A 30 -4.12 37.27 -17.72
CA GLY A 30 -5.09 36.18 -17.59
C GLY A 30 -4.69 34.94 -18.38
N TYR A 31 -4.26 35.12 -19.63
CA TYR A 31 -3.77 34.03 -20.47
C TYR A 31 -2.50 33.38 -19.91
N LEU A 32 -1.53 34.17 -19.45
CA LEU A 32 -0.30 33.67 -18.84
C LEU A 32 -0.57 32.91 -17.54
N GLN A 33 -1.49 33.39 -16.71
CA GLN A 33 -1.88 32.71 -15.48
C GLN A 33 -2.59 31.37 -15.78
N TRP A 34 -3.45 31.34 -16.80
CA TRP A 34 -4.09 30.10 -17.23
C TRP A 34 -3.07 29.07 -17.73
N GLN A 35 -2.09 29.49 -18.54
CA GLN A 35 -0.99 28.63 -19.00
C GLN A 35 -0.10 28.16 -17.84
N LYS A 36 0.16 29.02 -16.84
CA LYS A 36 0.94 28.69 -15.64
C LYS A 36 0.31 27.56 -14.84
N ILE A 37 -1.02 27.59 -14.66
CA ILE A 37 -1.76 26.52 -13.94
C ILE A 37 -1.63 25.19 -14.69
N HIS A 38 -1.75 25.18 -16.01
CA HIS A 38 -1.58 23.97 -16.81
C HIS A 38 -0.16 23.41 -16.73
N ALA A 39 0.85 24.28 -16.73
CA ALA A 39 2.23 23.87 -16.53
C ALA A 39 2.47 23.26 -15.13
N GLN A 40 1.79 23.77 -14.09
CA GLN A 40 1.87 23.21 -12.74
C GLN A 40 1.25 21.81 -12.67
N ILE A 41 0.04 21.63 -13.23
CA ILE A 41 -0.61 20.31 -13.31
C ILE A 41 0.29 19.29 -14.01
N ALA A 42 0.94 19.70 -15.11
CA ALA A 42 1.88 18.84 -15.82
C ALA A 42 3.13 18.51 -15.00
N ALA A 43 3.68 19.48 -14.25
CA ALA A 43 4.82 19.25 -13.37
C ALA A 43 4.46 18.32 -12.21
N ASP A 44 3.30 18.49 -11.59
CA ASP A 44 2.82 17.67 -10.46
C ASP A 44 2.53 16.23 -10.89
N ALA A 45 1.95 16.03 -12.08
CA ALA A 45 1.74 14.70 -12.65
C ALA A 45 3.09 14.02 -12.96
N ALA A 46 3.98 14.73 -13.64
CA ALA A 46 5.30 14.22 -13.99
C ALA A 46 6.17 13.88 -12.77
N ALA A 47 6.11 14.68 -11.70
CA ALA A 47 6.81 14.40 -10.46
C ALA A 47 6.25 13.15 -9.77
N GLN A 48 4.92 12.96 -9.76
CA GLN A 48 4.30 11.74 -9.23
C GLN A 48 4.70 10.49 -10.01
N GLY A 49 4.59 10.51 -11.34
CA GLY A 49 4.98 9.37 -12.18
C GLY A 49 6.45 9.00 -12.01
N ALA A 50 7.34 9.99 -12.08
CA ALA A 50 8.77 9.78 -11.84
C ALA A 50 9.04 9.30 -10.40
N GLY A 51 8.25 9.73 -9.42
CA GLY A 51 8.30 9.26 -8.05
C GLY A 51 7.88 7.79 -7.88
N LEU A 52 6.93 7.30 -8.67
CA LEU A 52 6.56 5.88 -8.68
C LEU A 52 7.68 5.00 -9.25
N GLU A 53 8.35 5.44 -10.31
CA GLU A 53 9.51 4.72 -10.85
C GLU A 53 10.68 4.70 -9.85
N LEU A 54 10.87 5.80 -9.11
CA LEU A 54 11.84 5.87 -8.02
C LEU A 54 11.47 4.90 -6.89
N LEU A 55 10.17 4.78 -6.58
CA LEU A 55 9.66 3.85 -5.57
C LEU A 55 9.91 2.39 -5.95
N ASP A 56 9.72 2.03 -7.22
CA ASP A 56 9.94 0.68 -7.74
C ASP A 56 11.44 0.32 -7.88
N GLY A 57 12.35 1.24 -7.48
CA GLY A 57 13.79 1.02 -7.46
C GLY A 57 14.44 1.00 -8.85
N LEU A 58 13.80 1.61 -9.85
CA LEU A 58 14.26 1.60 -11.23
C LEU A 58 15.41 2.61 -11.45
N SER A 59 16.15 2.43 -12.56
CA SER A 59 17.29 3.30 -12.86
C SER A 59 16.84 4.72 -13.23
N SER A 60 17.74 5.69 -13.07
CA SER A 60 17.47 7.11 -13.36
C SER A 60 16.94 7.38 -14.77
N SER A 61 17.28 6.54 -15.75
CA SER A 61 16.73 6.61 -17.11
C SER A 61 15.22 6.38 -17.17
N TYR A 62 14.67 5.44 -16.40
CA TYR A 62 13.24 5.15 -16.35
C TYR A 62 12.48 6.27 -15.63
N ILE A 63 13.03 6.74 -14.50
CA ILE A 63 12.51 7.89 -13.74
C ILE A 63 12.36 9.13 -14.65
N VAL A 64 13.39 9.44 -15.45
CA VAL A 64 13.36 10.59 -16.38
C VAL A 64 12.37 10.36 -17.52
N ALA A 65 12.33 9.15 -18.09
CA ALA A 65 11.44 8.82 -19.19
C ALA A 65 9.96 8.93 -18.76
N GLU A 66 9.61 8.42 -17.59
CA GLU A 66 8.22 8.45 -17.11
C GLU A 66 7.77 9.86 -16.76
N GLY A 67 8.61 10.65 -16.07
CA GLY A 67 8.29 12.05 -15.82
C GLY A 67 8.07 12.85 -17.11
N GLN A 68 8.82 12.55 -18.17
CA GLN A 68 8.59 13.17 -19.48
C GLN A 68 7.32 12.67 -20.17
N ASN A 69 6.98 11.38 -20.02
CA ASN A 69 5.77 10.77 -20.54
C ASN A 69 4.52 11.41 -19.89
N ASP A 70 4.48 11.50 -18.56
CA ASP A 70 3.37 12.10 -17.82
C ASP A 70 3.19 13.61 -18.09
N ALA A 71 4.29 14.35 -18.24
CA ALA A 71 4.23 15.74 -18.71
C ALA A 71 3.61 15.82 -20.12
N SER A 72 3.94 14.86 -21.01
CA SER A 72 3.43 14.82 -22.37
C SER A 72 1.92 14.54 -22.44
N LEU A 73 1.41 13.67 -21.56
CA LEU A 73 -0.03 13.38 -21.42
C LEU A 73 -0.82 14.62 -20.99
N ASN A 74 -0.18 15.52 -20.26
CA ASN A 74 -0.73 16.82 -19.87
C ASN A 74 -0.47 17.94 -20.91
N GLY A 75 -0.02 17.57 -22.11
CA GLY A 75 0.21 18.50 -23.22
C GLY A 75 1.55 19.24 -23.16
N PHE A 76 2.50 18.79 -22.34
CA PHE A 76 3.86 19.35 -22.20
C PHE A 76 4.93 18.35 -22.65
N THR A 77 4.98 18.06 -23.94
CA THR A 77 6.00 17.18 -24.53
C THR A 77 7.37 17.87 -24.63
N GLN A 78 8.42 17.19 -24.18
CA GLN A 78 9.81 17.67 -24.27
C GLN A 78 10.21 18.03 -25.70
N GLY A 79 10.74 19.24 -25.90
CA GLY A 79 11.22 19.72 -27.21
C GLY A 79 10.12 20.18 -28.18
N VAL A 80 8.84 20.11 -27.79
CA VAL A 80 7.70 20.52 -28.62
C VAL A 80 7.17 21.88 -28.16
N ALA A 81 6.79 22.76 -29.10
CA ALA A 81 6.18 24.06 -28.80
C ALA A 81 6.96 24.91 -27.79
N GLN A 82 8.30 24.93 -27.90
CA GLN A 82 9.20 25.63 -26.97
C GLN A 82 9.03 25.16 -25.51
N THR A 83 8.70 23.88 -25.32
CA THR A 83 8.57 23.25 -24.00
C THR A 83 9.85 22.52 -23.63
N THR A 84 10.30 22.73 -22.40
CA THR A 84 11.36 21.94 -21.77
C THR A 84 10.83 21.31 -20.49
N VAL A 85 10.94 19.99 -20.36
CA VAL A 85 10.64 19.18 -19.19
C VAL A 85 11.95 18.59 -18.71
N THR A 86 12.42 19.09 -17.58
CA THR A 86 13.65 18.63 -16.93
C THR A 86 13.28 17.82 -15.70
N VAL A 87 13.68 16.56 -15.66
CA VAL A 87 13.52 15.66 -14.51
C VAL A 87 14.89 15.48 -13.86
N ASN A 88 15.04 15.91 -12.61
CA ASN A 88 16.27 15.82 -11.84
C ASN A 88 16.13 14.79 -10.73
N TYR A 89 17.02 13.81 -10.73
CA TYR A 89 17.15 12.80 -9.68
C TYR A 89 18.65 12.65 -9.32
N PRO A 90 19.10 13.09 -8.13
CA PRO A 90 18.34 13.80 -7.09
C PRO A 90 18.03 15.28 -7.46
N PRO A 91 17.18 15.99 -6.68
CA PRO A 91 16.84 17.40 -6.92
C PRO A 91 18.06 18.34 -6.86
N LEU A 92 18.05 19.38 -7.69
CA LEU A 92 19.16 20.34 -7.80
C LEU A 92 18.92 21.66 -7.06
N ARG A 93 17.67 21.96 -6.69
CA ARG A 93 17.26 23.18 -5.97
C ARG A 93 16.19 22.88 -4.92
N GLY A 94 15.92 23.81 -4.02
CA GLY A 94 14.88 23.70 -2.99
C GLY A 94 15.37 23.07 -1.67
N ILE A 95 14.43 22.61 -0.85
CA ILE A 95 14.73 21.97 0.45
C ILE A 95 15.22 20.52 0.32
N GLU A 96 14.91 19.85 -0.80
CA GLU A 96 15.24 18.44 -1.07
C GLU A 96 16.53 18.25 -1.90
N VAL A 97 17.43 19.24 -1.92
CA VAL A 97 18.66 19.17 -2.73
C VAL A 97 19.52 17.98 -2.32
N GLY A 98 19.88 17.15 -3.29
CA GLY A 98 20.70 15.96 -3.06
C GLY A 98 19.98 14.80 -2.36
N ASN A 99 18.66 14.91 -2.10
CA ASN A 99 17.88 13.83 -1.52
C ASN A 99 17.68 12.72 -2.56
N ALA A 100 18.30 11.55 -2.33
CA ALA A 100 18.20 10.37 -3.19
C ALA A 100 16.84 9.66 -3.14
N SER A 101 15.93 10.13 -2.27
CA SER A 101 14.54 9.69 -2.18
C SER A 101 13.57 10.71 -2.80
N ALA A 102 14.06 11.70 -3.55
CA ALA A 102 13.22 12.73 -4.15
C ALA A 102 13.49 12.88 -5.65
N VAL A 103 12.46 13.26 -6.41
CA VAL A 103 12.55 13.62 -7.82
C VAL A 103 11.99 15.03 -8.00
N GLU A 104 12.75 15.90 -8.69
CA GLU A 104 12.32 17.24 -9.05
C GLU A 104 11.96 17.28 -10.53
N VAL A 105 10.78 17.82 -10.86
CA VAL A 105 10.38 18.09 -12.24
C VAL A 105 10.17 19.57 -12.45
N ILE A 106 10.78 20.10 -13.50
CA ILE A 106 10.67 21.49 -13.93
C ILE A 106 10.10 21.53 -15.34
N VAL A 107 8.91 22.09 -15.47
CA VAL A 107 8.25 22.31 -16.76
C VAL A 107 8.39 23.78 -17.14
N GLN A 108 9.00 24.05 -18.30
CA GLN A 108 9.15 25.38 -18.86
C GLN A 108 8.50 25.46 -20.23
N ARG A 109 7.77 26.54 -20.49
CA ARG A 109 7.22 26.84 -21.83
C ARG A 109 7.27 28.32 -22.10
N THR A 110 7.78 28.68 -23.28
CA THR A 110 7.70 30.05 -23.79
C THR A 110 6.41 30.23 -24.59
N VAL A 111 5.53 31.11 -24.13
CA VAL A 111 4.26 31.41 -24.79
C VAL A 111 4.27 32.84 -25.35
N PRO A 112 3.68 33.07 -26.54
CA PRO A 112 3.54 34.41 -27.08
C PRO A 112 2.55 35.24 -26.24
N THR A 113 2.79 36.55 -26.19
CA THR A 113 1.86 37.53 -25.62
C THR A 113 1.14 38.27 -26.75
N PHE A 114 -0.06 38.78 -26.50
CA PHE A 114 -0.85 39.45 -27.54
C PHE A 114 -0.59 40.96 -27.53
N PHE A 115 -0.82 41.62 -26.38
CA PHE A 115 -0.75 43.07 -26.26
C PHE A 115 0.61 43.56 -25.73
N MET A 116 1.26 42.78 -24.86
CA MET A 116 2.62 43.05 -24.38
C MET A 116 3.66 43.00 -25.51
N ALA A 117 3.34 42.29 -26.60
CA ALA A 117 4.14 42.31 -27.82
C ALA A 117 4.27 43.72 -28.40
N LEU A 118 3.22 44.54 -28.31
CA LEU A 118 3.20 45.92 -28.83
C LEU A 118 4.14 46.87 -28.07
N VAL A 119 4.50 46.51 -26.83
CA VAL A 119 5.38 47.30 -25.96
C VAL A 119 6.74 46.64 -25.75
N GLY A 120 7.11 45.69 -26.61
CA GLY A 120 8.47 45.11 -26.66
C GLY A 120 8.67 43.81 -25.88
N SER A 121 7.60 43.17 -25.38
CA SER A 121 7.67 41.87 -24.71
C SER A 121 6.79 40.84 -25.41
N PRO A 122 7.23 40.28 -26.57
CA PRO A 122 6.41 39.44 -27.46
C PRO A 122 6.16 38.02 -26.93
N SER A 123 6.84 37.61 -25.87
CA SER A 123 6.70 36.29 -25.26
C SER A 123 7.08 36.31 -23.80
N ALA A 124 6.51 35.38 -23.02
CA ALA A 124 6.89 35.14 -21.64
C ALA A 124 7.23 33.66 -21.43
N THR A 125 8.29 33.39 -20.67
CA THR A 125 8.65 32.03 -20.25
C THR A 125 7.99 31.71 -18.93
N LEU A 126 7.13 30.70 -18.94
CA LEU A 126 6.49 30.15 -17.75
C LEU A 126 7.35 29.01 -17.23
N THR A 127 7.57 28.96 -15.92
CA THR A 127 8.26 27.85 -15.23
C THR A 127 7.35 27.32 -14.14
N ALA A 128 7.08 26.02 -14.13
CA ALA A 128 6.45 25.30 -13.03
C ALA A 128 7.43 24.29 -12.47
N ARG A 129 7.36 24.04 -11.16
CA ARG A 129 8.24 23.13 -10.45
C ARG A 129 7.39 22.31 -9.50
N ALA A 130 7.65 21.01 -9.48
CA ALA A 130 7.09 20.08 -8.52
C ALA A 130 8.21 19.17 -8.01
N VAL A 131 8.13 18.77 -6.74
CA VAL A 131 9.02 17.75 -6.18
C VAL A 131 8.16 16.65 -5.60
N THR A 132 8.46 15.42 -5.97
CA THR A 132 7.94 14.26 -5.27
C THR A 132 9.03 13.74 -4.37
N VAL A 133 8.69 13.57 -3.09
CA VAL A 133 9.56 12.91 -2.13
C VAL A 133 8.90 11.57 -1.87
N LEU A 134 9.64 10.49 -2.07
CA LEU A 134 9.35 9.27 -1.34
C LEU A 134 9.45 9.66 0.12
N GLY A 135 8.31 9.79 0.79
CA GLY A 135 8.35 9.99 2.22
C GLY A 135 9.22 8.88 2.84
N ASN A 136 9.67 9.09 4.07
CA ASN A 136 9.97 7.95 4.95
C ASN A 136 8.65 7.22 5.22
N ASN A 137 7.96 6.78 4.17
CA ASN A 137 6.71 6.08 4.18
C ASN A 137 7.16 4.65 4.38
N GLY A 138 6.91 4.15 5.57
CA GLY A 138 7.02 2.74 5.86
C GLY A 138 6.15 1.93 4.91
N GLY A 139 6.66 1.66 3.71
CA GLY A 139 5.89 1.13 2.60
C GLY A 139 6.63 0.07 1.80
N ALA A 140 7.93 -0.10 2.00
CA ALA A 140 8.63 -1.28 1.48
C ALA A 140 8.54 -2.47 2.47
N GLY A 141 7.84 -2.30 3.60
CA GLY A 141 7.68 -3.33 4.61
C GLY A 141 6.91 -4.54 4.11
N CYS A 142 7.11 -5.68 4.75
CA CYS A 142 6.21 -6.82 4.60
C CYS A 142 5.34 -7.02 5.84
N VAL A 143 5.39 -6.09 6.79
CA VAL A 143 4.58 -6.10 8.00
C VAL A 143 4.00 -4.72 8.24
N PHE A 144 2.68 -4.65 8.34
CA PHE A 144 1.92 -3.42 8.50
C PHE A 144 0.92 -3.58 9.64
N ALA A 145 1.15 -2.85 10.73
CA ALA A 145 0.16 -2.66 11.80
C ALA A 145 -0.58 -1.35 11.55
N MET A 146 -1.84 -1.44 11.13
CA MET A 146 -2.58 -0.38 10.44
C MET A 146 -3.48 0.46 11.35
N ASP A 147 -3.71 0.07 12.61
CA ASP A 147 -4.51 0.88 13.52
C ASP A 147 -3.84 2.25 13.75
N PRO A 148 -4.51 3.37 13.47
CA PRO A 148 -3.92 4.71 13.56
C PRO A 148 -3.70 5.23 14.99
N PHE A 149 -4.30 4.60 16.01
CA PHE A 149 -4.32 5.11 17.39
C PHE A 149 -4.07 4.05 18.48
N ALA A 150 -4.02 2.75 18.15
CA ALA A 150 -3.87 1.70 19.14
C ALA A 150 -2.54 1.77 19.87
N ALA A 151 -2.59 1.64 21.20
CA ALA A 151 -1.42 1.27 21.96
C ALA A 151 -1.08 -0.20 21.68
N ASN A 152 0.20 -0.49 21.48
CA ASN A 152 0.70 -1.81 21.08
C ASN A 152 0.09 -2.31 19.76
N ALA A 153 -0.04 -1.42 18.78
CA ALA A 153 -0.47 -1.77 17.43
C ALA A 153 0.41 -2.87 16.82
N PHE A 154 1.72 -2.78 17.03
CA PHE A 154 2.64 -3.91 16.86
C PHE A 154 3.26 -4.27 18.21
N LYS A 155 3.10 -5.53 18.61
CA LYS A 155 3.54 -6.02 19.92
C LYS A 155 4.31 -7.32 19.81
N ILE A 156 5.43 -7.38 20.50
CA ILE A 156 6.11 -8.64 20.85
C ILE A 156 5.88 -8.91 22.33
N ALA A 157 5.25 -10.03 22.63
CA ALA A 157 4.84 -10.40 23.98
C ALA A 157 5.70 -11.54 24.54
N GLY A 158 6.23 -11.35 25.75
CA GLY A 158 6.95 -12.38 26.49
C GLY A 158 8.42 -12.50 26.10
N SER A 159 9.00 -13.68 26.24
CA SER A 159 10.40 -13.97 25.93
C SER A 159 10.50 -14.72 24.61
N VAL A 160 10.22 -14.01 23.51
CA VAL A 160 10.14 -14.60 22.16
C VAL A 160 11.13 -13.91 21.22
N THR A 161 11.63 -14.67 20.25
CA THR A 161 12.46 -14.15 19.16
C THR A 161 11.64 -14.06 17.89
N ALA A 162 11.60 -12.87 17.29
CA ALA A 162 10.88 -12.64 16.05
C ALA A 162 11.84 -12.11 14.99
N ASP A 163 12.06 -12.92 13.95
CA ASP A 163 13.01 -12.65 12.87
C ASP A 163 12.26 -12.15 11.63
N PHE A 164 12.44 -10.87 11.28
CA PHE A 164 11.81 -10.26 10.11
C PHE A 164 12.86 -9.85 9.09
N HIS A 165 12.84 -10.49 7.93
CA HIS A 165 13.75 -10.17 6.82
C HIS A 165 13.17 -9.08 5.89
N CYS A 166 12.36 -8.18 6.44
CA CYS A 166 11.66 -7.13 5.71
C CYS A 166 11.32 -5.96 6.63
N PRO A 167 11.09 -4.76 6.08
CA PRO A 167 10.73 -3.62 6.91
C PRO A 167 9.39 -3.84 7.63
N ILE A 168 9.24 -3.19 8.79
CA ILE A 168 8.03 -3.24 9.62
C ILE A 168 7.50 -1.83 9.79
N ASP A 169 6.22 -1.64 9.48
CA ASP A 169 5.59 -0.33 9.46
C ASP A 169 4.39 -0.29 10.42
N VAL A 170 4.46 0.63 11.38
CA VAL A 170 3.47 0.78 12.44
C VAL A 170 2.79 2.14 12.30
N ALA A 171 1.55 2.12 11.83
CA ALA A 171 0.76 3.31 11.52
C ALA A 171 0.27 4.07 12.76
N SER A 172 0.26 3.43 13.93
CA SER A 172 -0.28 4.04 15.14
C SER A 172 0.53 5.23 15.61
N SER A 173 -0.17 6.32 15.89
CA SER A 173 0.37 7.56 16.49
C SER A 173 0.48 7.50 18.03
N SER A 174 0.11 6.39 18.65
CA SER A 174 0.23 6.20 20.11
C SER A 174 1.67 6.32 20.60
N SER A 175 1.89 6.87 21.80
CA SER A 175 3.21 6.90 22.43
C SER A 175 3.80 5.52 22.75
N SER A 176 3.00 4.46 22.60
CA SER A 176 3.39 3.07 22.75
C SER A 176 2.91 2.22 21.56
N ALA A 177 2.97 2.79 20.35
CA ALA A 177 2.53 2.16 19.11
C ALA A 177 3.22 0.82 18.85
N LEU A 178 4.55 0.80 18.96
CA LEU A 178 5.35 -0.42 18.92
C LEU A 178 5.78 -0.79 20.33
N SER A 179 5.59 -2.05 20.74
CA SER A 179 6.12 -2.53 22.01
C SER A 179 6.82 -3.88 21.92
N VAL A 180 7.96 -3.97 22.63
CA VAL A 180 8.69 -5.22 22.82
C VAL A 180 8.80 -5.44 24.33
N GLY A 181 8.04 -6.42 24.83
CA GLY A 181 7.97 -6.72 26.26
C GLY A 181 8.82 -7.91 26.67
N GLY A 182 8.98 -8.12 27.98
CA GLY A 182 9.72 -9.24 28.54
C GLY A 182 11.20 -9.18 28.13
N THR A 183 11.78 -10.33 27.78
CA THR A 183 13.13 -10.41 27.19
C THR A 183 13.05 -10.72 25.69
N GLY A 184 11.95 -10.34 25.04
CA GLY A 184 11.76 -10.59 23.62
C GLY A 184 12.71 -9.77 22.75
N VAL A 185 13.08 -10.32 21.59
CA VAL A 185 13.97 -9.66 20.64
C VAL A 185 13.30 -9.61 19.28
N LEU A 186 13.22 -8.41 18.71
CA LEU A 186 12.88 -8.17 17.32
C LEU A 186 14.17 -8.11 16.51
N TYR A 187 14.42 -9.12 15.68
CA TYR A 187 15.51 -9.06 14.70
C TYR A 187 15.00 -8.57 13.36
N ASP A 188 15.60 -7.49 12.86
CA ASP A 188 15.29 -6.91 11.55
C ASP A 188 16.54 -6.26 10.95
N ASN A 189 16.76 -6.37 9.65
CA ASN A 189 17.85 -5.70 8.93
C ASN A 189 17.35 -4.68 7.88
N ALA A 190 16.04 -4.58 7.71
CA ALA A 190 15.38 -3.87 6.62
C ALA A 190 14.66 -2.60 7.06
N ASN A 191 14.53 -2.37 8.37
CA ASN A 191 14.15 -1.14 9.10
C ASN A 191 12.76 -1.24 9.74
N VAL A 192 12.68 -0.66 10.95
CA VAL A 192 11.41 -0.53 11.69
C VAL A 192 10.94 0.92 11.62
N GLY A 193 9.84 1.16 10.93
CA GLY A 193 9.14 2.44 10.85
C GLY A 193 7.96 2.52 11.83
N VAL A 194 7.87 3.62 12.57
CA VAL A 194 6.75 3.86 13.51
C VAL A 194 6.31 5.32 13.46
N VAL A 195 4.99 5.55 13.39
CA VAL A 195 4.41 6.91 13.43
C VAL A 195 4.44 7.48 14.84
N GLY A 196 4.11 6.65 15.83
CA GLY A 196 4.09 7.00 17.24
C GLY A 196 5.39 6.68 17.96
N GLY A 197 5.25 6.27 19.22
CA GLY A 197 6.37 5.92 20.10
C GLY A 197 6.66 4.42 20.17
N VAL A 198 7.86 4.13 20.67
CA VAL A 198 8.36 2.77 20.91
C VAL A 198 8.47 2.55 22.42
N ASN A 199 7.96 1.42 22.91
CA ASN A 199 8.07 1.01 24.31
C ASN A 199 8.81 -0.33 24.43
N LEU A 200 10.06 -0.27 24.91
CA LEU A 200 10.85 -1.45 25.23
C LEU A 200 10.79 -1.69 26.74
N ALA A 201 10.22 -2.82 27.17
CA ALA A 201 9.97 -3.12 28.57
C ALA A 201 10.55 -4.49 28.97
N GLY A 202 11.05 -4.61 30.21
CA GLY A 202 11.47 -5.90 30.77
C GLY A 202 12.80 -6.47 30.24
N GLY A 203 13.54 -5.70 29.44
CA GLY A 203 14.75 -6.14 28.75
C GLY A 203 14.55 -6.43 27.25
N GLY A 204 13.36 -6.15 26.70
CA GLY A 204 13.09 -6.31 25.28
C GLY A 204 13.94 -5.38 24.41
N SER A 205 14.33 -5.85 23.22
CA SER A 205 15.21 -5.13 22.31
C SER A 205 14.78 -5.26 20.85
N ILE A 206 15.25 -4.31 20.04
CA ILE A 206 15.17 -4.34 18.58
C ILE A 206 16.61 -4.35 18.10
N GLU A 207 16.99 -5.36 17.35
CA GLU A 207 18.38 -5.65 16.99
C GLU A 207 18.48 -6.00 15.50
N ASN A 208 19.65 -5.76 14.94
CA ASN A 208 20.02 -6.31 13.64
C ASN A 208 20.51 -7.76 13.81
N TYR A 209 20.69 -8.50 12.71
CA TYR A 209 21.16 -9.90 12.79
C TYR A 209 22.60 -10.07 13.30
N SER A 210 23.33 -8.97 13.52
CA SER A 210 24.63 -8.97 14.20
C SER A 210 24.52 -8.64 15.70
N GLY A 211 23.30 -8.59 16.24
CA GLY A 211 23.02 -8.26 17.64
C GLY A 211 23.26 -6.80 18.01
N GLN A 212 23.31 -5.90 17.03
CA GLN A 212 23.44 -4.47 17.30
C GLN A 212 22.06 -3.84 17.45
N PRO A 213 21.83 -2.97 18.45
CA PRO A 213 20.57 -2.26 18.60
C PRO A 213 20.20 -1.45 17.35
N ILE A 214 18.94 -1.53 16.94
CA ILE A 214 18.36 -0.68 15.91
C ILE A 214 17.47 0.35 16.57
N THR A 215 17.58 1.59 16.10
CA THR A 215 16.64 2.66 16.44
C THR A 215 15.55 2.72 15.37
N PRO A 216 14.28 2.49 15.72
CA PRO A 216 13.18 2.68 14.79
C PRO A 216 13.14 4.12 14.25
N ILE A 217 12.79 4.26 12.97
CA ILE A 217 12.67 5.55 12.30
C ILE A 217 11.23 6.08 12.41
N GLN A 218 11.09 7.40 12.47
CA GLN A 218 9.78 8.02 12.40
C GLN A 218 9.30 8.05 10.96
N ILE A 219 8.08 7.55 10.74
CA ILE A 219 7.43 7.49 9.43
C ILE A 219 6.13 8.29 9.43
N SER A 220 5.66 8.65 8.24
CA SER A 220 4.26 9.06 8.07
C SER A 220 3.36 7.82 8.04
N ALA A 221 2.08 7.98 8.42
CA ALA A 221 1.14 6.86 8.43
C ALA A 221 1.06 6.21 7.05
N PRO A 222 1.40 4.90 6.93
CA PRO A 222 1.36 4.22 5.65
C PRO A 222 -0.07 4.09 5.14
N ALA A 223 -0.23 4.21 3.82
CA ALA A 223 -1.48 3.84 3.16
C ALA A 223 -1.64 2.31 3.16
N ASP A 224 -2.86 1.82 2.91
CA ASP A 224 -3.08 0.38 2.76
C ASP A 224 -2.31 -0.16 1.54
N PRO A 225 -1.28 -1.02 1.77
CA PRO A 225 -0.35 -1.48 0.73
C PRO A 225 -1.01 -2.41 -0.30
N LEU A 226 -2.18 -2.98 0.03
CA LEU A 226 -2.92 -3.92 -0.83
C LEU A 226 -4.30 -3.38 -1.22
N SER A 227 -4.53 -2.07 -1.06
CA SER A 227 -5.82 -1.42 -1.38
C SER A 227 -6.27 -1.62 -2.83
N TYR A 228 -5.32 -1.75 -3.76
CA TYR A 228 -5.58 -1.94 -5.19
C TYR A 228 -6.14 -3.35 -5.53
N ILE A 229 -5.95 -4.35 -4.65
CA ILE A 229 -6.46 -5.70 -4.87
C ILE A 229 -7.98 -5.71 -4.63
N ALA A 230 -8.78 -6.08 -5.63
CA ALA A 230 -10.22 -6.23 -5.45
C ALA A 230 -10.54 -7.45 -4.57
N ALA A 231 -11.57 -7.33 -3.71
CA ALA A 231 -12.07 -8.48 -2.97
C ALA A 231 -12.58 -9.56 -3.96
N PRO A 232 -12.31 -10.86 -3.71
CA PRO A 232 -12.87 -11.95 -4.52
C PRO A 232 -14.40 -11.86 -4.57
N SER A 233 -15.00 -12.20 -5.71
CA SER A 233 -16.46 -12.33 -5.83
C SER A 233 -16.88 -13.79 -5.66
N ALA A 234 -18.02 -14.00 -4.99
CA ALA A 234 -18.65 -15.32 -4.94
C ALA A 234 -19.35 -15.71 -6.25
N THR A 235 -19.53 -14.77 -7.19
CA THR A 235 -20.20 -15.03 -8.47
C THR A 235 -19.44 -16.07 -9.29
N GLY A 236 -20.14 -17.15 -9.68
CA GLY A 236 -19.55 -18.23 -10.48
C GLY A 236 -18.76 -19.27 -9.68
N LEU A 237 -18.59 -19.08 -8.36
CA LEU A 237 -18.00 -20.12 -7.50
C LEU A 237 -19.05 -21.20 -7.19
N PRO A 238 -18.68 -22.50 -7.24
CA PRO A 238 -19.57 -23.56 -6.81
C PRO A 238 -19.82 -23.45 -5.30
N VAL A 239 -21.05 -23.71 -4.87
CA VAL A 239 -21.39 -23.81 -3.45
C VAL A 239 -20.99 -25.20 -2.95
N GLN A 240 -19.99 -25.25 -2.08
CA GLN A 240 -19.49 -26.50 -1.49
C GLN A 240 -20.30 -26.90 -0.25
N SER A 241 -20.77 -25.92 0.53
CA SER A 241 -21.66 -26.17 1.67
C SER A 241 -22.57 -24.98 1.95
N MET A 242 -23.83 -25.28 2.28
CA MET A 242 -24.85 -24.32 2.73
C MET A 242 -24.94 -24.23 4.27
N SER A 243 -24.09 -24.96 4.99
CA SER A 243 -24.06 -25.00 6.45
C SER A 243 -22.64 -25.20 6.96
N PRO A 244 -22.34 -24.88 8.24
CA PRO A 244 -21.00 -25.09 8.80
C PRO A 244 -20.52 -26.52 8.55
N VAL A 245 -19.32 -26.66 7.97
CA VAL A 245 -18.75 -27.98 7.67
C VAL A 245 -17.50 -28.24 8.52
N THR A 246 -17.38 -29.47 9.00
CA THR A 246 -16.19 -29.95 9.70
C THR A 246 -15.65 -31.20 9.01
N TYR A 247 -14.41 -31.14 8.54
CA TYR A 247 -13.68 -32.28 8.04
C TYR A 247 -12.75 -32.86 9.09
N SER A 248 -12.70 -34.18 9.20
CA SER A 248 -11.85 -34.91 10.16
C SER A 248 -11.63 -36.35 9.68
N LYS A 249 -10.88 -37.17 10.43
CA LYS A 249 -10.72 -38.60 10.15
C LYS A 249 -12.03 -39.39 10.10
N THR A 250 -13.05 -38.96 10.85
CA THR A 250 -14.37 -39.61 10.87
C THR A 250 -15.32 -39.05 9.81
N HIS A 251 -14.99 -37.90 9.24
CA HIS A 251 -15.73 -37.27 8.15
C HIS A 251 -14.76 -36.61 7.16
N PRO A 252 -13.98 -37.40 6.41
CA PRO A 252 -13.00 -36.86 5.49
C PRO A 252 -13.68 -36.29 4.23
N PRO A 253 -13.10 -35.27 3.58
CA PRO A 253 -13.55 -34.86 2.26
C PRO A 253 -13.25 -35.98 1.25
N ALA A 254 -13.98 -35.99 0.13
CA ALA A 254 -13.79 -37.00 -0.91
C ALA A 254 -12.33 -37.01 -1.40
N GLY A 255 -11.68 -38.17 -1.33
CA GLY A 255 -10.27 -38.33 -1.69
C GLY A 255 -9.31 -37.48 -0.86
N ASN A 256 -9.67 -37.12 0.37
CA ASN A 256 -8.91 -36.19 1.23
C ASN A 256 -8.65 -34.84 0.56
N THR A 257 -9.49 -34.42 -0.40
CA THR A 257 -9.29 -33.18 -1.16
C THR A 257 -10.48 -32.25 -0.96
N LEU A 258 -10.21 -31.05 -0.45
CA LEU A 258 -11.18 -29.97 -0.34
C LEU A 258 -11.24 -29.22 -1.68
N GLN A 259 -12.43 -28.95 -2.19
CA GLN A 259 -12.62 -28.21 -3.43
C GLN A 259 -12.78 -26.71 -3.18
N PRO A 260 -12.27 -25.83 -4.05
CA PRO A 260 -12.54 -24.40 -3.95
C PRO A 260 -14.03 -24.10 -4.16
N GLY A 261 -14.51 -22.99 -3.61
CA GLY A 261 -15.89 -22.57 -3.71
C GLY A 261 -16.41 -21.91 -2.44
N VAL A 262 -17.74 -21.78 -2.35
CA VAL A 262 -18.42 -21.12 -1.23
C VAL A 262 -18.71 -22.11 -0.11
N TYR A 263 -18.28 -21.74 1.10
CA TYR A 263 -18.59 -22.44 2.36
C TYR A 263 -19.42 -21.52 3.26
N CYS A 264 -20.74 -21.68 3.25
CA CYS A 264 -21.62 -20.93 4.15
C CYS A 264 -21.48 -21.44 5.59
N GLY A 265 -21.22 -20.54 6.53
CA GLY A 265 -21.19 -20.88 7.95
C GLY A 265 -19.90 -21.51 8.46
N GLY A 266 -18.85 -21.53 7.65
CA GLY A 266 -17.49 -21.80 8.08
C GLY A 266 -16.95 -23.15 7.63
N LEU A 267 -15.63 -23.24 7.62
CA LEU A 267 -14.86 -24.43 7.24
C LEU A 267 -13.91 -24.78 8.38
N THR A 268 -14.18 -25.89 9.05
CA THR A 268 -13.29 -26.43 10.09
C THR A 268 -12.61 -27.70 9.60
N ILE A 269 -11.30 -27.81 9.83
CA ILE A 269 -10.51 -29.03 9.62
C ILE A 269 -9.93 -29.44 10.97
N GLY A 270 -10.42 -30.56 11.50
CA GLY A 270 -9.99 -31.13 12.78
C GLY A 270 -8.93 -32.23 12.62
N ASP A 271 -8.87 -33.13 13.60
CA ASP A 271 -7.95 -34.27 13.58
C ASP A 271 -8.13 -35.11 12.32
N THR A 272 -7.10 -35.12 11.47
CA THR A 272 -7.06 -35.86 10.21
C THR A 272 -6.66 -37.33 10.37
N GLY A 273 -6.29 -37.76 11.59
CA GLY A 273 -5.82 -39.12 11.84
C GLY A 273 -4.49 -39.44 11.16
N GLY A 274 -3.67 -38.43 10.87
CA GLY A 274 -2.40 -38.57 10.17
C GLY A 274 -2.50 -38.49 8.63
N ALA A 275 -3.71 -38.34 8.07
CA ALA A 275 -3.90 -38.16 6.64
C ALA A 275 -3.72 -36.69 6.22
N THR A 276 -3.04 -36.45 5.10
CA THR A 276 -2.96 -35.10 4.54
C THR A 276 -4.25 -34.75 3.80
N PHE A 277 -4.92 -33.68 4.24
CA PHE A 277 -6.02 -33.08 3.49
C PHE A 277 -5.48 -32.00 2.54
N THR A 278 -5.80 -32.10 1.25
CA THR A 278 -5.29 -31.20 0.21
C THR A 278 -6.35 -30.19 -0.19
N MET A 279 -6.04 -28.90 -0.12
CA MET A 279 -6.82 -27.82 -0.71
C MET A 279 -6.42 -27.69 -2.17
N ALA A 280 -7.32 -28.06 -3.09
CA ALA A 280 -7.14 -27.84 -4.51
C ALA A 280 -7.02 -26.33 -4.84
N LYS A 281 -6.24 -26.00 -5.88
CA LYS A 281 -6.01 -24.62 -6.34
C LYS A 281 -7.32 -23.88 -6.54
N GLY A 282 -7.45 -22.69 -5.95
CA GLY A 282 -8.61 -21.81 -6.14
C GLY A 282 -8.98 -20.98 -4.92
N VAL A 283 -10.14 -20.33 -5.01
CA VAL A 283 -10.67 -19.45 -3.96
C VAL A 283 -11.59 -20.25 -3.03
N TYR A 284 -11.30 -20.21 -1.74
CA TYR A 284 -12.15 -20.73 -0.66
C TYR A 284 -12.88 -19.54 -0.05
N TYR A 285 -14.13 -19.36 -0.46
CA TYR A 285 -14.96 -18.23 -0.07
C TYR A 285 -15.77 -18.59 1.17
N ILE A 286 -15.29 -18.14 2.32
CA ILE A 286 -15.85 -18.45 3.64
C ILE A 286 -16.90 -17.40 4.00
N ALA A 287 -18.17 -17.75 3.81
CA ALA A 287 -19.30 -16.86 4.03
C ALA A 287 -19.87 -17.05 5.45
N GLY A 288 -19.20 -16.42 6.42
CA GLY A 288 -19.48 -16.54 7.85
C GLY A 288 -18.83 -17.78 8.49
N GLY A 289 -18.81 -17.82 9.82
CA GLY A 289 -18.31 -18.97 10.61
C GLY A 289 -16.79 -19.20 10.60
N GLY A 290 -16.05 -18.54 9.72
CA GLY A 290 -14.59 -18.51 9.72
C GLY A 290 -13.94 -19.77 9.17
N PHE A 291 -12.62 -19.69 8.95
CA PHE A 291 -11.79 -20.85 8.62
C PHE A 291 -11.01 -21.28 9.85
N LYS A 292 -11.02 -22.57 10.15
CA LYS A 292 -10.36 -23.12 11.33
C LYS A 292 -9.60 -24.40 11.01
N ALA A 293 -8.31 -24.43 11.33
CA ALA A 293 -7.53 -25.66 11.45
C ALA A 293 -7.23 -25.92 12.94
N ASN A 294 -7.67 -27.06 13.46
CA ASN A 294 -7.56 -27.40 14.87
C ASN A 294 -7.13 -28.86 15.11
N SER A 295 -6.78 -29.16 16.36
CA SER A 295 -6.27 -30.49 16.76
C SER A 295 -5.06 -30.90 15.89
N GLN A 296 -4.88 -32.18 15.56
CA GLN A 296 -3.83 -32.66 14.65
C GLN A 296 -4.27 -32.57 13.17
N ALA A 297 -4.80 -31.42 12.75
CA ALA A 297 -5.11 -31.19 11.34
C ALA A 297 -3.83 -31.17 10.50
N ILE A 298 -3.81 -31.87 9.37
CA ILE A 298 -2.71 -31.83 8.40
C ILE A 298 -3.29 -31.35 7.08
N VAL A 299 -2.96 -30.11 6.70
CA VAL A 299 -3.55 -29.42 5.53
C VAL A 299 -2.44 -28.95 4.61
N THR A 300 -2.56 -29.23 3.32
CA THR A 300 -1.62 -28.74 2.29
C THR A 300 -2.37 -28.12 1.11
N GLY A 301 -1.76 -27.17 0.40
CA GLY A 301 -2.41 -26.53 -0.75
C GLY A 301 -1.49 -25.56 -1.49
N THR A 302 -1.68 -25.47 -2.80
CA THR A 302 -0.86 -24.62 -3.69
C THR A 302 -1.76 -23.78 -4.58
N GLY A 303 -1.51 -22.47 -4.63
CA GLY A 303 -2.36 -21.53 -5.38
C GLY A 303 -3.74 -21.34 -4.75
N VAL A 304 -3.78 -21.23 -3.42
CA VAL A 304 -5.01 -21.13 -2.64
C VAL A 304 -5.18 -19.71 -2.11
N THR A 305 -6.39 -19.16 -2.22
CA THR A 305 -6.79 -17.93 -1.51
C THR A 305 -7.98 -18.23 -0.61
N ILE A 306 -7.86 -17.94 0.68
CA ILE A 306 -8.96 -18.04 1.65
C ILE A 306 -9.52 -16.64 1.85
N TYR A 307 -10.74 -16.42 1.37
CA TYR A 307 -11.47 -15.17 1.60
C TYR A 307 -12.45 -15.35 2.76
N ASN A 308 -12.34 -14.56 3.82
CA ASN A 308 -13.18 -14.67 5.01
C ASN A 308 -14.08 -13.43 5.18
N THR A 309 -15.39 -13.65 5.14
CA THR A 309 -16.42 -12.60 5.27
C THR A 309 -17.55 -13.06 6.18
N SER A 310 -18.55 -12.22 6.42
CA SER A 310 -19.81 -12.63 7.06
C SER A 310 -20.76 -13.24 6.03
N GLY A 311 -21.71 -14.05 6.46
CA GLY A 311 -22.78 -14.54 5.59
C GLY A 311 -23.58 -13.39 4.96
N HIS A 312 -23.83 -12.32 5.72
CA HIS A 312 -24.51 -11.13 5.23
C HIS A 312 -23.74 -10.40 4.12
N ASN A 313 -22.44 -10.13 4.34
CA ASN A 313 -21.60 -9.38 3.39
C ASN A 313 -21.19 -10.25 2.19
N SER A 314 -21.33 -11.58 2.30
CA SER A 314 -20.97 -12.51 1.23
C SER A 314 -21.72 -12.30 -0.08
N GLY A 315 -22.94 -11.74 -0.02
CA GLY A 315 -23.85 -11.65 -1.17
C GLY A 315 -24.40 -12.99 -1.65
N VAL A 316 -24.14 -14.10 -0.95
CA VAL A 316 -24.60 -15.44 -1.32
C VAL A 316 -25.92 -15.76 -0.62
N SER A 317 -26.95 -16.04 -1.41
CA SER A 317 -28.27 -16.40 -0.90
C SER A 317 -28.21 -17.65 0.00
N GLY A 318 -28.75 -17.54 1.21
CA GLY A 318 -28.82 -18.63 2.19
C GLY A 318 -27.60 -18.76 3.11
N CYS A 319 -26.51 -18.03 2.88
CA CYS A 319 -25.46 -17.89 3.88
C CYS A 319 -25.86 -16.82 4.92
N ASN A 320 -26.14 -17.22 6.16
CA ASN A 320 -26.64 -16.29 7.20
C ASN A 320 -25.75 -16.21 8.47
N SER A 321 -24.61 -16.88 8.47
CA SER A 321 -23.76 -16.96 9.67
C SER A 321 -22.96 -15.68 9.88
N SER A 322 -22.80 -15.27 11.15
CA SER A 322 -21.94 -14.15 11.52
C SER A 322 -20.48 -14.41 11.16
N PHE A 323 -19.71 -13.33 11.02
CA PHE A 323 -18.25 -13.42 10.88
C PHE A 323 -17.62 -14.11 12.10
N GLN A 324 -16.61 -14.94 11.86
CA GLN A 324 -15.71 -15.50 12.87
C GLN A 324 -14.28 -15.42 12.33
N PRO A 325 -13.27 -15.29 13.21
CA PRO A 325 -11.89 -15.11 12.81
C PRO A 325 -11.33 -16.35 12.10
N PHE A 326 -10.29 -16.13 11.30
CA PHE A 326 -9.40 -17.18 10.84
C PHE A 326 -8.58 -17.73 12.02
N THR A 327 -8.44 -19.06 12.13
CA THR A 327 -7.71 -19.68 13.24
C THR A 327 -6.90 -20.91 12.80
N ILE A 328 -5.60 -20.91 13.05
CA ILE A 328 -4.73 -22.09 13.06
C ILE A 328 -4.24 -22.29 14.50
N ASN A 329 -4.46 -23.48 15.07
CA ASN A 329 -4.02 -23.81 16.42
C ASN A 329 -2.72 -24.62 16.43
N ALA A 330 -1.98 -24.58 17.55
CA ALA A 330 -0.60 -25.10 17.69
C ALA A 330 -0.35 -26.54 17.21
N GLN A 331 -1.36 -27.41 17.29
CA GLN A 331 -1.22 -28.82 16.91
C GLN A 331 -1.51 -29.09 15.42
N ALA A 332 -2.01 -28.09 14.69
CA ALA A 332 -2.28 -28.22 13.27
C ALA A 332 -0.99 -27.96 12.47
N SER A 333 -0.72 -28.80 11.47
CA SER A 333 0.30 -28.57 10.45
C SER A 333 -0.40 -28.09 9.18
N VAL A 334 -0.15 -26.83 8.81
CA VAL A 334 -0.78 -26.19 7.65
C VAL A 334 0.31 -25.69 6.72
N THR A 335 0.38 -26.23 5.50
CA THR A 335 1.32 -25.80 4.46
C THR A 335 0.56 -25.27 3.25
N LEU A 336 0.43 -23.94 3.14
CA LEU A 336 -0.34 -23.30 2.08
C LEU A 336 0.51 -22.28 1.33
N SER A 337 0.26 -22.14 0.03
CA SER A 337 0.82 -21.06 -0.78
C SER A 337 -0.25 -20.35 -1.61
N ALA A 338 -0.13 -19.02 -1.68
CA ALA A 338 -0.95 -18.16 -2.53
C ALA A 338 -0.78 -18.47 -4.02
N PRO A 339 -1.70 -18.00 -4.89
CA PRO A 339 -1.49 -17.97 -6.33
C PRO A 339 -0.24 -17.15 -6.70
N THR A 340 0.50 -17.59 -7.72
CA THR A 340 1.69 -16.90 -8.27
C THR A 340 1.38 -16.09 -9.53
N SER A 341 0.10 -15.88 -9.84
CA SER A 341 -0.37 -15.17 -11.03
C SER A 341 -1.86 -14.85 -10.90
N GLY A 342 -2.35 -13.85 -11.62
CA GLY A 342 -3.76 -13.48 -11.71
C GLY A 342 -4.17 -12.43 -10.67
N SER A 343 -5.46 -12.10 -10.60
CA SER A 343 -5.93 -10.94 -9.80
C SER A 343 -5.75 -11.08 -8.28
N LEU A 344 -5.48 -12.28 -7.78
CA LEU A 344 -5.20 -12.59 -6.37
C LEU A 344 -3.80 -13.16 -6.20
N GLU A 345 -2.91 -12.89 -7.15
CA GLU A 345 -1.49 -13.19 -7.01
C GLU A 345 -0.96 -12.66 -5.69
N GLY A 346 -0.19 -13.48 -4.99
CA GLY A 346 0.36 -13.10 -3.70
C GLY A 346 -0.59 -13.30 -2.53
N ILE A 347 -1.90 -13.40 -2.72
CA ILE A 347 -2.88 -13.35 -1.62
C ILE A 347 -3.28 -14.74 -1.11
N LEU A 348 -2.87 -15.07 0.12
CA LEU A 348 -3.21 -16.34 0.77
C LEU A 348 -4.45 -16.22 1.66
N ILE A 349 -4.50 -15.22 2.53
CA ILE A 349 -5.64 -14.94 3.41
C ILE A 349 -6.09 -13.51 3.15
N PHE A 350 -7.39 -13.34 2.91
CA PHE A 350 -8.02 -12.05 2.70
C PHE A 350 -9.27 -11.97 3.58
N GLN A 351 -9.26 -11.14 4.62
CA GLN A 351 -10.47 -10.76 5.35
C GLN A 351 -11.17 -9.59 4.64
N ASP A 352 -12.48 -9.72 4.48
CA ASP A 352 -13.34 -8.67 3.94
C ASP A 352 -13.08 -7.33 4.64
N ARG A 353 -12.71 -6.30 3.85
CA ARG A 353 -12.38 -4.95 4.34
C ARG A 353 -13.55 -4.29 5.06
N THR A 354 -14.78 -4.69 4.76
CA THR A 354 -15.97 -4.10 5.39
C THR A 354 -16.25 -4.66 6.79
N ILE A 355 -15.53 -5.72 7.19
CA ILE A 355 -15.69 -6.34 8.50
C ILE A 355 -14.79 -5.66 9.52
N ASN A 356 -15.41 -4.88 10.41
CA ASN A 356 -14.81 -4.43 11.65
C ASN A 356 -15.25 -5.39 12.76
N SER A 357 -14.31 -6.15 13.33
CA SER A 357 -14.62 -7.19 14.31
C SER A 357 -13.68 -7.10 15.52
N PRO A 358 -14.20 -7.27 16.76
CA PRO A 358 -13.35 -7.34 17.94
C PRO A 358 -12.62 -8.69 18.06
N PHE A 359 -12.89 -9.64 17.16
CA PHE A 359 -12.28 -10.96 17.22
C PHE A 359 -10.84 -10.94 16.70
N THR A 360 -9.98 -11.72 17.34
CA THR A 360 -8.58 -11.86 16.96
C THR A 360 -8.40 -13.06 16.04
N ASN A 361 -7.87 -12.82 14.84
CA ASN A 361 -7.35 -13.87 13.96
C ASN A 361 -6.11 -14.49 14.60
N THR A 362 -6.01 -15.81 14.59
CA THR A 362 -4.95 -16.51 15.31
C THR A 362 -4.17 -17.43 14.37
N ILE A 363 -2.86 -17.23 14.33
CA ILE A 363 -1.91 -18.18 13.77
C ILE A 363 -1.02 -18.61 14.93
N ASN A 364 -1.31 -19.79 15.45
CA ASN A 364 -0.44 -20.48 16.39
C ASN A 364 0.07 -21.72 15.66
N GLY A 365 1.10 -21.55 14.84
CA GLY A 365 1.75 -22.63 14.12
C GLY A 365 2.83 -23.31 14.96
N GLY A 366 3.07 -24.59 14.72
CA GLY A 366 4.34 -25.21 15.08
C GLY A 366 5.33 -25.12 13.93
N ALA A 367 6.55 -25.66 14.09
CA ALA A 367 7.60 -25.66 13.06
C ALA A 367 7.19 -26.25 11.69
N SER A 368 6.07 -27.00 11.65
CA SER A 368 5.47 -27.60 10.45
C SER A 368 4.36 -26.76 9.81
N THR A 369 4.13 -25.53 10.25
CA THR A 369 3.17 -24.60 9.65
C THR A 369 3.91 -23.61 8.76
N LEU A 370 3.64 -23.72 7.46
CA LEU A 370 4.28 -22.96 6.40
C LEU A 370 3.21 -22.21 5.59
N LEU A 371 3.18 -20.90 5.74
CA LEU A 371 2.24 -20.04 5.00
C LEU A 371 3.07 -19.17 4.05
N ASN A 372 2.91 -19.33 2.75
CA ASN A 372 3.59 -18.50 1.75
C ASN A 372 2.55 -17.62 1.05
N GLY A 373 2.58 -16.31 1.29
CA GLY A 373 1.58 -15.38 0.80
C GLY A 373 1.24 -14.26 1.76
N SER A 374 0.46 -13.31 1.28
CA SER A 374 -0.10 -12.19 2.05
C SER A 374 -1.25 -12.66 2.94
N ILE A 375 -1.22 -12.20 4.18
CA ILE A 375 -2.24 -12.33 5.20
C ILE A 375 -2.80 -10.92 5.43
N TYR A 376 -3.92 -10.64 4.78
CA TYR A 376 -4.52 -9.33 4.72
C TYR A 376 -5.77 -9.25 5.59
N LEU A 377 -5.66 -8.55 6.70
CA LEU A 377 -6.61 -8.43 7.81
C LEU A 377 -6.79 -6.95 8.22
N LEU A 378 -7.00 -6.05 7.27
CA LEU A 378 -6.91 -4.57 7.46
C LEU A 378 -7.56 -4.04 8.75
N HIS A 379 -8.74 -4.52 9.13
CA HIS A 379 -9.48 -4.11 10.33
C HIS A 379 -9.63 -5.25 11.37
N GLY A 380 -8.79 -6.28 11.28
CA GLY A 380 -8.78 -7.41 12.20
C GLY A 380 -7.47 -7.49 12.97
N ALA A 381 -7.56 -7.78 14.27
CA ALA A 381 -6.38 -8.09 15.07
C ALA A 381 -5.79 -9.46 14.69
N LEU A 382 -4.46 -9.58 14.72
CA LEU A 382 -3.71 -10.80 14.46
C LEU A 382 -2.86 -11.19 15.68
N SER A 383 -3.03 -12.41 16.18
CA SER A 383 -2.08 -13.05 17.08
C SER A 383 -1.27 -14.08 16.30
N TYR A 384 0.06 -13.93 16.31
CA TYR A 384 0.97 -14.69 15.47
C TYR A 384 2.06 -15.39 16.29
N SER A 385 2.27 -16.68 16.05
CA SER A 385 3.25 -17.53 16.72
C SER A 385 3.62 -18.70 15.81
N GLY A 386 4.91 -19.02 15.72
CA GLY A 386 5.45 -20.31 15.28
C GLY A 386 5.21 -20.72 13.83
N SER A 387 4.75 -19.80 12.97
CA SER A 387 4.70 -19.99 11.53
C SER A 387 5.92 -19.35 10.88
N SER A 388 6.50 -20.02 9.89
CA SER A 388 7.56 -19.48 9.03
C SER A 388 7.11 -19.54 7.57
N GLY A 389 7.52 -18.56 6.76
CA GLY A 389 7.40 -18.58 5.30
C GLY A 389 8.75 -19.00 4.72
N SER A 390 8.81 -19.97 3.80
CA SER A 390 10.09 -20.29 3.13
C SER A 390 10.41 -19.33 1.98
N GLY A 391 9.37 -18.70 1.42
CA GLY A 391 9.47 -17.65 0.40
C GLY A 391 9.18 -16.29 1.00
N TYR A 392 7.95 -15.79 0.80
CA TYR A 392 7.49 -14.53 1.34
C TYR A 392 6.25 -14.68 2.23
N GLN A 393 6.13 -13.79 3.21
CA GLN A 393 4.88 -13.51 3.91
C GLN A 393 4.71 -12.00 4.03
N ILE A 394 3.51 -11.52 3.76
CA ILE A 394 3.14 -10.13 4.00
C ILE A 394 2.03 -10.13 5.05
N LEU A 395 2.24 -9.43 6.15
CA LEU A 395 1.27 -9.29 7.21
C LEU A 395 0.70 -7.87 7.15
N VAL A 396 -0.59 -7.74 6.86
CA VAL A 396 -1.31 -6.47 6.99
C VAL A 396 -2.45 -6.71 7.95
N ALA A 397 -2.44 -6.07 9.11
CA ALA A 397 -3.49 -6.22 10.10
C ALA A 397 -3.74 -4.92 10.85
N ASP A 398 -4.90 -4.80 11.49
CA ASP A 398 -5.21 -3.66 12.36
C ASP A 398 -4.21 -3.57 13.51
N THR A 399 -4.05 -4.68 14.23
CA THR A 399 -3.01 -4.86 15.25
C THR A 399 -2.35 -6.23 15.08
N ILE A 400 -1.05 -6.31 15.39
CA ILE A 400 -0.24 -7.53 15.29
C ILE A 400 0.40 -7.79 16.65
N SER A 401 0.15 -8.97 17.21
CA SER A 401 0.73 -9.45 18.46
C SER A 401 1.50 -10.74 18.23
N ILE A 402 2.82 -10.66 18.24
CA ILE A 402 3.74 -11.79 18.19
C ILE A 402 3.81 -12.42 19.58
N THR A 403 3.36 -13.66 19.71
CA THR A 403 3.22 -14.37 21.00
C THR A 403 4.10 -15.62 21.12
N GLY A 404 4.85 -15.93 20.07
CA GLY A 404 5.81 -17.04 20.04
C GLY A 404 6.89 -16.77 19.01
N ASN A 405 7.91 -17.62 18.99
CA ASN A 405 9.02 -17.48 18.04
C ASN A 405 8.47 -17.49 16.61
N SER A 406 8.96 -16.59 15.76
CA SER A 406 8.42 -16.42 14.41
C SER A 406 9.50 -15.95 13.45
N ALA A 407 9.33 -16.30 12.18
CA ALA A 407 10.17 -15.81 11.10
C ALA A 407 9.31 -15.39 9.91
N VAL A 408 9.55 -14.20 9.40
CA VAL A 408 8.90 -13.66 8.21
C VAL A 408 9.97 -13.34 7.17
N ASN A 409 9.84 -13.96 6.01
CA ASN A 409 10.75 -13.80 4.88
C ASN A 409 10.09 -12.97 3.78
N SER A 410 10.90 -12.44 2.87
CA SER A 410 10.52 -11.49 1.81
C SER A 410 11.03 -11.91 0.43
N ASP A 411 11.18 -13.22 0.18
CA ASP A 411 11.57 -13.73 -1.13
C ASP A 411 10.36 -13.79 -2.08
N TYR A 412 10.20 -12.73 -2.86
CA TYR A 412 9.13 -12.59 -3.86
C TYR A 412 9.49 -13.20 -5.23
N SER A 413 10.62 -13.91 -5.38
CA SER A 413 11.08 -14.44 -6.69
C SER A 413 10.11 -15.43 -7.35
N SER A 414 9.18 -15.98 -6.57
CA SER A 414 8.11 -16.86 -7.06
C SER A 414 6.92 -16.12 -7.69
N LEU A 415 6.84 -14.80 -7.55
CA LEU A 415 5.80 -13.94 -8.11
C LEU A 415 6.24 -13.36 -9.45
N GLN A 416 5.28 -13.17 -10.35
CA GLN A 416 5.51 -12.68 -11.71
C GLN A 416 5.98 -11.23 -11.72
N ASP A 417 5.38 -10.40 -10.86
CA ASP A 417 5.62 -8.95 -10.81
C ASP A 417 6.44 -8.52 -9.56
N GLY A 418 7.04 -9.48 -8.85
CA GLY A 418 7.80 -9.21 -7.63
C GLY A 418 6.90 -8.92 -6.42
N SER A 419 7.29 -7.95 -5.58
CA SER A 419 6.54 -7.61 -4.37
C SER A 419 5.13 -7.11 -4.71
N PRO A 420 4.06 -7.66 -4.10
CA PRO A 420 2.69 -7.19 -4.32
C PRO A 420 2.35 -5.92 -3.50
N ILE A 421 3.33 -5.29 -2.85
CA ILE A 421 3.10 -4.07 -2.06
C ILE A 421 3.24 -2.84 -2.95
N ARG A 422 2.29 -1.90 -2.86
CA ARG A 422 2.31 -0.62 -3.60
C ARG A 422 2.28 0.55 -2.62
N ASN A 423 3.10 1.59 -2.84
CA ASN A 423 3.13 2.78 -1.98
C ASN A 423 2.56 4.03 -2.64
N ALA A 424 2.13 4.95 -1.78
CA ALA A 424 1.79 6.32 -2.17
C ALA A 424 3.06 7.18 -2.19
N ALA A 425 3.38 7.76 -3.35
CA ALA A 425 4.34 8.86 -3.47
C ALA A 425 3.68 10.18 -2.99
N ILE A 426 4.41 11.02 -2.25
CA ILE A 426 3.87 12.29 -1.73
C ILE A 426 4.46 13.45 -2.53
N LEU A 427 3.60 14.34 -3.01
CA LEU A 427 4.00 15.63 -3.59
C LEU A 427 4.33 16.63 -2.48
N THR A 428 5.47 17.30 -2.63
CA THR A 428 5.88 18.43 -1.79
C THR A 428 6.17 19.63 -2.70
N GLU A 429 5.48 20.75 -2.49
CA GLU A 429 5.71 21.99 -3.27
C GLU A 429 7.01 22.71 -2.91
#